data_AF-A0A2V5YJ11-F1
#
_entry.id   AF-A0A2V5YJ11-F1
#
_cell.length_a   1.000
_cell.length_b   1.000
_cell.length_c   1.000
_cell.angle_alpha   90.00
_cell.angle_beta   90.00
_cell.angle_gamma   90.00
#
_symmetry.space_group_name_H-M   'P 1'
#
loop_
_entity.id
_entity.type
_entity.pdbx_description
1 polymer ?
#
loop_
_entity_poly.entity_id
_entity_poly.type
_entity_poly.pdbx_seq_one_letter_code
_entity_poly.pdbx_strand_id
1 'polypeptide(L)'
;ISIALWNYIGWDNPSTAQGEVKNPSRTYPRALAFALPIVTIGYFVPLLATLGASDWTTWTEGGWPQIAVSVSGSAGRWIAIWIALGGMISALALFNALMLGYSRIPFVLADDGLLPKPLAKLDVHGTPRTAIIVSAVFYSVFALVSFGKLVVADVLLYSIALFLEFGALVQLRKTEPLLRGVFRIPVGRTEVAVLATLPMIVLAGVLSISFTDGEYGLPAIIGTAVAVATGPVMYRMARDRRTS
;
A
#
# COMPACT_ATOMS: atom_id res chain seq x y z
N ILE A 1 -7.12 14.31 5.67
CA ILE A 1 -7.22 12.98 6.34
C ILE A 1 -6.41 11.87 5.65
N SER A 2 -6.19 11.98 4.33
CA SER A 2 -5.50 10.96 3.52
C SER A 2 -4.08 10.60 4.01
N ILE A 3 -3.28 11.57 4.46
CA ILE A 3 -1.91 11.32 4.95
C ILE A 3 -1.90 10.42 6.20
N ALA A 4 -2.86 10.60 7.11
CA ALA A 4 -2.96 9.76 8.30
C ALA A 4 -3.29 8.30 7.93
N LEU A 5 -4.18 8.10 6.96
CA LEU A 5 -4.55 6.76 6.48
C LEU A 5 -3.42 6.08 5.74
N TRP A 6 -2.69 6.83 4.92
CA TRP A 6 -1.55 6.32 4.17
C TRP A 6 -0.49 5.67 5.06
N ASN A 7 -0.30 6.18 6.28
CA ASN A 7 0.59 5.56 7.26
C ASN A 7 0.14 4.16 7.73
N TYR A 8 -1.12 3.79 7.53
CA TYR A 8 -1.68 2.48 7.90
C TYR A 8 -2.03 1.60 6.70
N ILE A 9 -1.66 2.01 5.48
CA ILE A 9 -1.85 1.23 4.25
C ILE A 9 -0.81 0.10 4.16
N GLY A 10 -1.18 -0.99 3.50
CA GLY A 10 -0.24 -2.04 3.08
C GLY A 10 -0.09 -3.21 4.05
N TRP A 11 -0.97 -3.33 5.05
CA TRP A 11 -1.05 -4.48 5.95
C TRP A 11 -1.47 -5.78 5.24
N ASP A 12 -2.14 -5.65 4.10
CA ASP A 12 -2.60 -6.67 3.18
C ASP A 12 -1.53 -7.08 2.15
N ASN A 13 -0.52 -6.24 1.87
CA ASN A 13 0.54 -6.53 0.89
C ASN A 13 1.22 -7.90 1.09
N PRO A 14 1.59 -8.31 2.32
CA PRO A 14 2.20 -9.62 2.52
C PRO A 14 1.33 -10.77 2.05
N SER A 15 0.00 -10.62 1.99
CA SER A 15 -0.92 -11.68 1.55
C SER A 15 -0.72 -12.07 0.08
N THR A 16 -0.18 -11.17 -0.75
CA THR A 16 0.11 -11.46 -2.16
C THR A 16 1.24 -12.48 -2.32
N ALA A 17 2.18 -12.53 -1.35
CA ALA A 17 3.24 -13.52 -1.26
C ALA A 17 2.91 -14.73 -0.38
N GLN A 18 1.62 -14.96 -0.07
CA GLN A 18 1.20 -16.04 0.84
C GLN A 18 1.67 -17.43 0.40
N GLY A 19 1.84 -17.66 -0.91
CA GLY A 19 2.34 -18.91 -1.46
C GLY A 19 3.82 -19.22 -1.13
N GLU A 20 4.63 -18.20 -0.82
CA GLU A 20 6.04 -18.35 -0.46
C GLU A 20 6.24 -18.55 1.05
N VAL A 21 5.19 -18.34 1.86
CA VAL A 21 5.24 -18.42 3.32
C VAL A 21 4.91 -19.84 3.80
N LYS A 22 5.77 -20.42 4.64
CA LYS A 22 5.50 -21.71 5.29
C LYS A 22 4.32 -21.61 6.25
N ASN A 23 3.30 -22.45 6.06
CA ASN A 23 2.08 -22.51 6.90
C ASN A 23 1.41 -21.14 7.13
N PRO A 24 0.96 -20.49 6.04
CA PRO A 24 0.49 -19.10 6.12
C PRO A 24 -0.70 -18.92 7.07
N SER A 25 -1.55 -19.94 7.20
CA SER A 25 -2.69 -19.94 8.11
C SER A 25 -2.35 -19.75 9.59
N ARG A 26 -1.12 -20.04 10.00
CA ARG A 26 -0.63 -19.81 11.37
C ARG A 26 0.39 -18.68 11.44
N THR A 27 1.21 -18.52 10.42
CA THR A 27 2.29 -17.53 10.39
C THR A 27 1.74 -16.11 10.29
N TYR A 28 0.73 -15.85 9.45
CA TYR A 28 0.18 -14.51 9.26
C TYR A 28 -0.49 -13.95 10.52
N PRO A 29 -1.42 -14.67 11.20
CA PRO A 29 -2.04 -14.14 12.41
C PRO A 29 -1.02 -13.83 13.51
N ARG A 30 0.02 -14.67 13.65
CA ARG A 30 1.10 -14.45 14.63
C ARG A 30 1.95 -13.23 14.26
N ALA A 31 2.33 -13.11 12.99
CA ALA A 31 3.09 -11.96 12.51
C ALA A 31 2.33 -10.65 12.74
N LEU A 32 1.03 -10.61 12.41
CA LEU A 32 0.17 -9.46 12.68
C LEU A 32 0.04 -9.15 14.17
N ALA A 33 -0.10 -10.17 15.02
CA ALA A 33 -0.20 -9.99 16.47
C ALA A 33 1.04 -9.32 17.09
N PHE A 34 2.23 -9.54 16.52
CA PHE A 34 3.45 -8.86 16.96
C PHE A 34 3.66 -7.51 16.24
N ALA A 35 3.39 -7.44 14.94
CA ALA A 35 3.60 -6.24 14.14
C ALA A 35 2.69 -5.09 14.59
N LEU A 36 1.41 -5.37 14.87
CA LEU A 36 0.44 -4.34 15.23
C LEU A 36 0.84 -3.54 16.50
N PRO A 37 1.17 -4.17 17.64
CA PRO A 37 1.64 -3.43 18.82
C PRO A 37 2.93 -2.66 18.56
N ILE A 38 3.90 -3.25 17.85
CA ILE A 38 5.19 -2.60 17.57
C ILE A 38 4.99 -1.35 16.73
N VAL A 39 4.19 -1.43 15.66
CA VAL A 39 3.87 -0.30 14.79
C VAL A 39 3.08 0.76 15.55
N THR A 40 2.12 0.34 16.38
CA THR A 40 1.33 1.26 17.22
C THR A 40 2.24 2.04 18.16
N ILE A 41 3.12 1.37 18.90
CA ILE A 41 4.08 2.03 19.79
C ILE A 41 5.02 2.93 18.99
N GLY A 42 5.51 2.45 17.83
CA GLY A 42 6.39 3.20 16.94
C GLY A 42 5.81 4.50 16.41
N TYR A 43 4.49 4.57 16.21
CA TYR A 43 3.80 5.82 15.85
C TYR A 43 3.45 6.68 17.07
N PHE A 44 2.88 6.08 18.11
CA PHE A 44 2.34 6.84 19.25
C PHE A 44 3.42 7.49 20.12
N VAL A 45 4.51 6.78 20.41
CA VAL A 45 5.57 7.29 21.29
C VAL A 45 6.21 8.57 20.75
N PRO A 46 6.73 8.63 19.50
CA PRO A 46 7.30 9.87 18.98
C PRO A 46 6.23 10.95 18.82
N LEU A 47 5.01 10.60 18.39
CA LEU A 47 3.91 11.56 18.23
C LEU A 47 3.58 12.26 19.55
N LEU A 48 3.39 11.51 20.64
CA LEU A 48 3.11 12.06 21.97
C LEU A 48 4.27 12.92 22.49
N ALA A 49 5.51 12.48 22.28
CA ALA A 49 6.69 13.25 22.66
C ALA A 49 6.74 14.59 21.92
N THR A 50 6.46 14.61 20.62
CA THR A 50 6.44 15.86 19.83
C THR A 50 5.23 16.74 20.11
N LEU A 51 4.05 16.17 20.36
CA LEU A 51 2.86 16.91 20.76
C LEU A 51 3.06 17.66 22.08
N GLY A 52 3.74 17.04 23.03
CA GLY A 52 4.05 17.66 24.32
C GLY A 52 5.10 18.77 24.23
N ALA A 53 5.87 18.81 23.14
CA ALA A 53 7.07 19.63 23.06
C ALA A 53 7.04 20.69 21.94
N SER A 54 6.09 20.61 21.01
CA SER A 54 5.93 21.55 19.90
C SER A 54 4.45 21.77 19.58
N ASP A 55 4.13 22.90 18.97
CA ASP A 55 2.78 23.18 18.50
C ASP A 55 2.47 22.39 17.22
N TRP A 56 1.43 21.57 17.25
CA TRP A 56 1.01 20.74 16.12
C TRP A 56 0.55 21.55 14.91
N THR A 57 0.18 22.81 15.11
CA THR A 57 -0.25 23.70 14.02
C THR A 57 0.91 24.16 13.12
N THR A 58 2.16 24.03 13.58
CA THR A 58 3.36 24.41 12.81
C THR A 58 3.98 23.24 12.06
N TRP A 59 3.38 22.04 12.14
CA TRP A 59 3.96 20.84 11.55
C TRP A 59 3.81 20.81 10.04
N THR A 60 4.84 20.32 9.38
CA THR A 60 4.90 20.19 7.91
C THR A 60 5.37 18.79 7.53
N GLU A 61 5.07 18.39 6.30
CA GLU A 61 5.50 17.10 5.74
C GLU A 61 7.04 16.98 5.81
N GLY A 62 7.53 15.87 6.36
CA GLY A 62 8.96 15.65 6.56
C GLY A 62 9.61 16.52 7.65
N GLY A 63 8.81 17.25 8.45
CA GLY A 63 9.29 18.21 9.46
C GLY A 63 9.91 17.61 10.73
N TRP A 64 9.98 16.29 10.87
CA TRP A 64 10.50 15.63 12.09
C TRP A 64 11.92 16.07 12.49
N PRO A 65 12.89 16.20 11.56
CA PRO A 65 14.22 16.73 11.90
C PRO A 65 14.16 18.18 12.39
N GLN A 66 13.31 19.03 11.81
CA GLN A 66 13.16 20.43 12.19
C GLN A 66 12.54 20.55 13.59
N ILE A 67 11.54 19.72 13.89
CA ILE A 67 10.95 19.63 15.22
C ILE A 67 12.02 19.24 16.24
N ALA A 68 12.84 18.22 15.94
CA ALA A 68 13.94 17.82 16.83
C ALA A 68 14.96 18.94 17.10
N VAL A 69 15.30 19.75 16.08
CA VAL A 69 16.16 20.93 16.29
C VAL A 69 15.50 21.96 17.20
N SER A 70 14.22 22.25 16.98
CA SER A 70 13.50 23.29 17.73
C SER A 70 13.27 22.93 19.21
N VAL A 71 13.15 21.63 19.52
CA VAL A 71 12.75 21.16 20.84
C VAL A 71 13.92 20.70 21.71
N SER A 72 14.98 20.14 21.12
CA SER A 72 16.00 19.39 21.87
C SER A 72 17.29 20.18 22.18
N GLY A 73 17.25 21.51 22.07
CA GLY A 73 18.36 22.39 22.44
C GLY A 73 19.68 22.02 21.74
N SER A 74 20.77 21.91 22.50
CA SER A 74 22.10 21.59 21.97
C SER A 74 22.21 20.21 21.31
N ALA A 75 21.35 19.25 21.71
CA ALA A 75 21.31 17.91 21.11
C ALA A 75 20.45 17.85 19.84
N GLY A 76 19.63 18.88 19.56
CA GLY A 76 18.64 18.85 18.49
C GLY A 76 19.22 18.62 17.10
N ARG A 77 20.37 19.23 16.78
CA ARG A 77 21.03 19.01 15.49
C ARG A 77 21.53 17.57 15.31
N TRP A 78 22.05 16.97 16.38
CA TRP A 78 22.50 15.57 16.35
C TRP A 78 21.33 14.62 16.15
N ILE A 79 20.25 14.79 16.92
CA ILE A 79 19.04 13.98 16.82
C ILE A 79 18.40 14.13 15.43
N ALA A 80 18.33 15.35 14.91
CA ALA A 80 17.78 15.63 13.58
C ALA A 80 18.52 14.89 12.46
N ILE A 81 19.85 14.81 12.53
CA ILE A 81 20.66 14.05 11.56
C ILE A 81 20.28 12.56 11.59
N TRP A 82 20.16 11.97 12.79
CA TRP A 82 19.79 10.56 12.92
C TRP A 82 18.36 10.27 12.47
N ILE A 83 17.42 11.17 12.76
CA ILE A 83 16.05 11.07 12.25
C ILE A 83 16.03 11.13 10.72
N ALA A 84 16.75 12.10 10.13
CA ALA A 84 16.83 12.24 8.69
C ALA A 84 17.46 11.00 8.01
N LEU A 85 18.59 10.52 8.54
CA LEU A 85 19.25 9.31 8.02
C LEU A 85 18.37 8.07 8.17
N GLY A 86 17.74 7.87 9.33
CA GLY A 86 16.82 6.76 9.57
C GLY A 86 15.63 6.79 8.60
N GLY A 87 15.02 7.96 8.41
CA GLY A 87 13.93 8.16 7.45
C GLY A 87 14.36 7.87 6.00
N MET A 88 15.53 8.34 5.59
CA MET A 88 16.07 8.07 4.25
C MET A 88 16.33 6.58 4.02
N ILE A 89 17.00 5.91 4.96
CA ILE A 89 17.28 4.47 4.87
C ILE A 89 15.98 3.66 4.85
N SER A 90 15.01 4.04 5.68
CA SER A 90 13.69 3.41 5.71
C SER A 90 12.95 3.55 4.37
N ALA A 91 12.92 4.76 3.80
CA ALA A 91 12.30 5.01 2.51
C ALA A 91 12.99 4.24 1.37
N LEU A 92 14.32 4.16 1.37
CA LEU A 92 15.08 3.37 0.39
C LEU A 92 14.81 1.88 0.52
N ALA A 93 14.78 1.36 1.75
CA ALA A 93 14.46 -0.05 2.02
C ALA A 93 13.04 -0.40 1.56
N LEU A 94 12.06 0.47 1.86
CA LEU A 94 10.68 0.31 1.42
C LEU A 94 10.56 0.33 -0.11
N PHE A 95 11.19 1.30 -0.77
CA PHE A 95 11.20 1.38 -2.23
C PHE A 95 11.80 0.13 -2.89
N ASN A 96 12.92 -0.37 -2.36
CA ASN A 96 13.54 -1.58 -2.87
C ASN A 96 12.64 -2.83 -2.68
N ALA A 97 12.01 -2.96 -1.52
CA ALA A 97 11.06 -4.05 -1.26
C ALA A 97 9.86 -4.02 -2.22
N LEU A 98 9.28 -2.83 -2.46
CA LEU A 98 8.16 -2.65 -3.38
C LEU A 98 8.58 -2.90 -4.84
N MET A 99 9.76 -2.44 -5.25
CA MET A 99 10.29 -2.68 -6.59
C MET A 99 10.40 -4.17 -6.92
N LEU A 100 10.88 -4.99 -5.98
CA LEU A 100 11.00 -6.44 -6.17
C LEU A 100 9.64 -7.11 -6.47
N GLY A 101 8.57 -6.64 -5.83
CA GLY A 101 7.21 -7.13 -6.08
C GLY A 101 6.63 -6.59 -7.39
N TYR A 102 6.63 -5.26 -7.55
CA TYR A 102 5.96 -4.62 -8.68
C TYR A 102 6.67 -4.79 -10.01
N SER A 103 7.98 -5.07 -10.06
CA SER A 103 8.68 -5.36 -11.32
C SER A 103 8.28 -6.69 -11.94
N ARG A 104 7.68 -7.61 -11.17
CA ARG A 104 7.20 -8.90 -11.70
C ARG A 104 5.95 -8.74 -12.57
N ILE A 105 5.11 -7.76 -12.30
CA ILE A 105 3.87 -7.51 -13.06
C ILE A 105 4.17 -7.21 -14.55
N PRO A 106 5.00 -6.21 -14.90
CA PRO A 106 5.32 -5.94 -16.30
C PRO A 106 6.11 -7.08 -16.97
N PHE A 107 6.89 -7.86 -16.19
CA PHE A 107 7.53 -9.07 -16.70
C PHE A 107 6.48 -10.12 -17.14
N VAL A 108 5.53 -10.48 -16.27
CA VAL A 108 4.48 -11.46 -16.59
C VAL A 108 3.61 -10.97 -17.75
N LEU A 109 3.24 -9.68 -17.75
CA LEU A 109 2.47 -9.10 -18.85
C LEU A 109 3.24 -9.12 -20.18
N ALA A 110 4.56 -8.99 -20.16
CA ALA A 110 5.38 -9.10 -21.37
C ALA A 110 5.52 -10.55 -21.84
N ASP A 111 5.60 -11.50 -20.90
CA ASP A 111 5.60 -12.95 -21.19
C ASP A 111 4.27 -13.40 -21.81
N ASP A 112 3.15 -12.88 -21.30
CA ASP A 112 1.81 -13.06 -21.85
C ASP A 112 1.56 -12.29 -23.19
N GLY A 113 2.57 -11.59 -23.70
CA GLY A 113 2.53 -10.84 -24.95
C GLY A 113 1.60 -9.61 -24.93
N LEU A 114 1.39 -9.02 -23.75
CA LEU A 114 0.64 -7.76 -23.56
C LEU A 114 1.55 -6.53 -23.52
N LEU A 115 2.83 -6.72 -23.22
CA LEU A 115 3.86 -5.68 -23.19
C LEU A 115 5.04 -6.01 -24.12
N PRO A 116 5.91 -5.03 -24.45
CA PRO A 116 7.09 -5.26 -25.28
C PRO A 116 7.97 -6.41 -24.77
N LYS A 117 8.31 -7.36 -25.66
CA LYS A 117 9.13 -8.55 -25.38
C LYS A 117 10.43 -8.29 -24.59
N PRO A 118 11.15 -7.16 -24.75
CA PRO A 118 12.35 -6.89 -23.95
C PRO A 118 12.12 -6.84 -22.43
N LEU A 119 10.89 -6.58 -21.99
CA LEU A 119 10.52 -6.58 -20.56
C LEU A 119 10.40 -7.98 -19.97
N ALA A 120 10.17 -9.00 -20.81
CA ALA A 120 10.16 -10.41 -20.41
C ALA A 120 11.57 -11.01 -20.28
N LYS A 121 12.63 -10.25 -20.60
CA LYS A 121 14.00 -10.79 -20.56
C LYS A 121 14.52 -10.86 -19.13
N LEU A 122 14.83 -12.07 -18.68
CA LEU A 122 15.51 -12.33 -17.41
C LEU A 122 17.04 -12.29 -17.58
N ASP A 123 17.73 -11.82 -16.54
CA ASP A 123 19.18 -11.94 -16.40
C ASP A 123 19.57 -13.35 -15.90
N VAL A 124 20.88 -13.64 -15.85
CA VAL A 124 21.45 -14.92 -15.37
C VAL A 124 21.01 -15.30 -13.96
N HIS A 125 20.61 -14.32 -13.15
CA HIS A 125 20.09 -14.50 -11.79
C HIS A 125 18.55 -14.62 -11.73
N GLY A 126 17.86 -14.74 -12.87
CA GLY A 126 16.39 -14.80 -12.91
C GLY A 126 15.70 -13.47 -12.60
N THR A 127 16.42 -12.34 -12.72
CA THR A 127 15.90 -11.00 -12.39
C THR A 127 15.52 -10.23 -13.67
N PRO A 128 14.30 -9.66 -13.78
CA PRO A 128 13.86 -8.92 -14.97
C PRO A 128 14.44 -7.50 -15.01
N ARG A 129 15.74 -7.36 -15.30
CA ARG A 129 16.48 -6.08 -15.18
C ARG A 129 15.89 -4.96 -16.03
N THR A 130 15.46 -5.25 -17.26
CA THR A 130 14.84 -4.26 -18.16
C THR A 130 13.53 -3.74 -17.58
N ALA A 131 12.69 -4.63 -17.04
CA ALA A 131 11.43 -4.25 -16.41
C ALA A 131 11.66 -3.37 -15.18
N ILE A 132 12.66 -3.72 -14.35
CA ILE A 132 13.05 -2.91 -13.18
C ILE A 132 13.46 -1.50 -13.61
N ILE A 133 14.36 -1.36 -14.60
CA ILE A 133 14.85 -0.05 -15.04
C ILE A 133 13.72 0.79 -15.63
N VAL A 134 12.88 0.21 -16.48
CA VAL A 134 11.75 0.91 -17.10
C VAL A 134 10.76 1.38 -16.03
N SER A 135 10.40 0.50 -15.08
CA SER A 135 9.54 0.85 -13.96
C SER A 135 10.17 1.95 -13.08
N ALA A 136 11.46 1.86 -12.77
CA ALA A 136 12.15 2.87 -11.96
C ALA A 136 12.18 4.25 -12.63
N VAL A 137 12.49 4.29 -13.93
CA VAL A 137 12.44 5.54 -14.72
C VAL A 137 11.03 6.11 -14.74
N PHE A 138 10.03 5.25 -14.96
CA PHE A 138 8.62 5.66 -14.95
C PHE A 138 8.19 6.22 -13.59
N TYR A 139 8.52 5.54 -12.48
CA TYR A 139 8.20 6.01 -11.13
C TYR A 139 8.94 7.30 -10.77
N SER A 140 10.15 7.51 -11.29
CA SER A 140 10.91 8.74 -11.08
C SER A 140 10.22 9.98 -11.66
N VAL A 141 9.39 9.83 -12.70
CA VAL A 141 8.59 10.94 -13.24
C VAL A 141 7.61 11.47 -12.18
N PHE A 142 7.09 10.61 -11.31
CA PHE A 142 6.19 11.02 -10.23
C PHE A 142 6.90 11.83 -9.14
N ALA A 143 8.24 11.83 -9.07
CA ALA A 143 8.97 12.74 -8.18
C ALA A 143 8.75 14.23 -8.53
N LEU A 144 8.24 14.53 -9.74
CA LEU A 144 7.85 15.88 -10.15
C LEU A 144 6.48 16.31 -9.59
N VAL A 145 5.72 15.39 -8.99
CA VAL A 145 4.42 15.65 -8.38
C VAL A 145 4.60 15.81 -6.87
N SER A 146 3.87 16.75 -6.26
CA SER A 146 3.94 16.98 -4.82
C SER A 146 3.51 15.73 -4.03
N PHE A 147 4.24 15.39 -2.98
CA PHE A 147 4.01 14.20 -2.14
C PHE A 147 2.54 14.08 -1.68
N GLY A 148 1.95 15.13 -1.12
CA GLY A 148 0.55 15.12 -0.71
C GLY A 148 -0.44 14.74 -1.83
N LYS A 149 -0.19 15.13 -3.09
CA LYS A 149 -1.04 14.74 -4.23
C LYS A 149 -0.90 13.27 -4.58
N LEU A 150 0.31 12.73 -4.50
CA LEU A 150 0.56 11.30 -4.70
C LEU A 150 -0.12 10.47 -3.62
N VAL A 151 -0.01 10.89 -2.35
CA VAL A 151 -0.65 10.23 -1.21
C VAL A 151 -2.17 10.21 -1.38
N VAL A 152 -2.77 11.34 -1.76
CA VAL A 152 -4.22 11.40 -1.99
C VAL A 152 -4.67 10.45 -3.10
N ALA A 153 -3.94 10.40 -4.22
CA ALA A 153 -4.24 9.49 -5.31
C ALA A 153 -4.07 8.01 -4.90
N ASP A 154 -3.02 7.70 -4.16
CA ASP A 154 -2.73 6.36 -3.64
C ASP A 154 -3.83 5.89 -2.68
N VAL A 155 -4.22 6.73 -1.72
CA VAL A 155 -5.31 6.43 -0.77
C VAL A 155 -6.64 6.20 -1.50
N LEU A 156 -6.94 6.96 -2.55
CA LEU A 156 -8.15 6.76 -3.35
C LEU A 156 -8.15 5.39 -4.04
N LEU A 157 -7.06 5.06 -4.74
CA LEU A 157 -6.90 3.78 -5.44
C LEU A 157 -6.95 2.60 -4.47
N TYR A 158 -6.21 2.70 -3.37
CA TYR A 158 -6.14 1.67 -2.34
C TYR A 158 -7.48 1.47 -1.63
N SER A 159 -8.23 2.55 -1.36
CA SER A 159 -9.58 2.43 -0.78
C SER A 159 -10.52 1.61 -1.67
N ILE A 160 -10.46 1.82 -2.98
CA ILE A 160 -11.26 1.05 -3.94
C ILE A 160 -10.80 -0.41 -4.00
N ALA A 161 -9.49 -0.65 -3.99
CA ALA A 161 -8.94 -2.00 -3.91
C ALA A 161 -9.45 -2.73 -2.66
N LEU A 162 -9.39 -2.10 -1.48
CA LEU A 162 -9.91 -2.66 -0.24
C LEU A 162 -11.42 -2.92 -0.28
N PHE A 163 -12.21 -2.02 -0.88
CA PHE A 163 -13.63 -2.27 -1.10
C PHE A 163 -13.88 -3.54 -1.92
N LEU A 164 -13.09 -3.74 -2.99
CA LEU A 164 -13.15 -4.94 -3.80
C LEU A 164 -12.69 -6.18 -3.03
N GLU A 165 -11.65 -6.08 -2.20
CA GLU A 165 -11.15 -7.18 -1.37
C GLU A 165 -12.18 -7.63 -0.32
N PHE A 166 -12.78 -6.70 0.42
CA PHE A 166 -13.84 -7.02 1.38
C PHE A 166 -15.09 -7.55 0.68
N GLY A 167 -15.46 -6.96 -0.47
CA GLY A 167 -16.55 -7.47 -1.30
C GLY A 167 -16.28 -8.90 -1.80
N ALA A 168 -15.07 -9.16 -2.27
CA ALA A 168 -14.63 -10.48 -2.71
C ALA A 168 -14.63 -11.48 -1.56
N LEU A 169 -14.20 -11.10 -0.35
CA LEU A 169 -14.25 -11.94 0.84
C LEU A 169 -15.69 -12.38 1.15
N VAL A 170 -16.64 -11.44 1.16
CA VAL A 170 -18.06 -11.73 1.41
C VAL A 170 -18.64 -12.63 0.32
N GLN A 171 -18.29 -12.37 -0.95
CA GLN A 171 -18.75 -13.17 -2.07
C GLN A 171 -18.17 -14.59 -2.06
N LEU A 172 -16.86 -14.73 -1.84
CA LEU A 172 -16.17 -16.02 -1.80
C LEU A 172 -16.67 -16.89 -0.65
N ARG A 173 -17.04 -16.28 0.48
CA ARG A 173 -17.65 -16.99 1.62
C ARG A 173 -19.01 -17.61 1.27
N LYS A 174 -19.71 -17.07 0.26
CA LYS A 174 -20.97 -17.60 -0.26
C LYS A 174 -20.74 -18.64 -1.35
N THR A 175 -19.88 -18.36 -2.33
CA THR A 175 -19.69 -19.20 -3.52
C THR A 175 -18.82 -20.42 -3.26
N GLU A 176 -17.73 -20.28 -2.48
CA GLU A 176 -16.78 -21.37 -2.25
C GLU A 176 -16.49 -21.60 -0.75
N PRO A 177 -17.48 -22.07 0.02
CA PRO A 177 -17.39 -22.19 1.48
C PRO A 177 -16.41 -23.27 1.99
N LEU A 178 -15.92 -24.15 1.11
CA LEU A 178 -15.05 -25.28 1.42
C LEU A 178 -13.64 -25.16 0.80
N LEU A 179 -13.21 -23.93 0.47
CA LEU A 179 -11.88 -23.68 -0.09
C LEU A 179 -10.79 -24.30 0.81
N ARG A 180 -10.09 -25.32 0.30
CA ARG A 180 -9.03 -26.02 1.03
C ARG A 180 -7.72 -25.25 0.89
N GLY A 181 -6.93 -25.19 1.97
CA GLY A 181 -5.57 -24.62 1.95
C GLY A 181 -5.45 -23.13 2.31
N VAL A 182 -6.56 -22.43 2.52
CA VAL A 182 -6.56 -20.99 2.88
C VAL A 182 -6.96 -20.79 4.35
N PHE A 183 -6.40 -19.77 4.98
CA PHE A 183 -6.82 -19.36 6.33
C PHE A 183 -8.31 -19.01 6.35
N ARG A 184 -9.04 -19.59 7.30
CA ARG A 184 -10.47 -19.35 7.49
C ARG A 184 -10.69 -18.66 8.82
N ILE A 185 -11.30 -17.47 8.77
CA ILE A 185 -11.80 -16.82 9.97
C ILE A 185 -12.82 -17.77 10.63
N PRO A 186 -12.65 -18.12 11.93
CA PRO A 186 -13.45 -19.12 12.63
C PRO A 186 -14.82 -18.59 13.05
N VAL A 187 -15.51 -17.90 12.14
CA VAL A 187 -16.80 -17.23 12.35
C VAL A 187 -17.79 -17.60 11.23
N GLY A 188 -19.08 -17.49 11.52
CA GLY A 188 -20.18 -17.74 10.60
C GLY A 188 -20.21 -16.79 9.39
N ARG A 189 -21.05 -17.07 8.39
CA ARG A 189 -21.15 -16.24 7.18
C ARG A 189 -21.62 -14.82 7.49
N THR A 190 -22.64 -14.70 8.33
CA THR A 190 -23.20 -13.41 8.76
C THR A 190 -22.18 -12.62 9.55
N GLU A 191 -21.42 -13.27 10.42
CA GLU A 191 -20.35 -12.65 11.22
C GLU A 191 -19.23 -12.11 10.33
N VAL A 192 -18.77 -12.86 9.30
CA VAL A 192 -17.80 -12.35 8.32
C VAL A 192 -18.37 -11.13 7.57
N ALA A 193 -19.63 -11.18 7.16
CA ALA A 193 -20.26 -10.07 6.46
C ALA A 193 -20.33 -8.82 7.35
N VAL A 194 -20.76 -8.94 8.60
CA VAL A 194 -20.81 -7.84 9.57
C VAL A 194 -19.40 -7.29 9.84
N LEU A 195 -18.42 -8.18 10.02
CA LEU A 195 -17.02 -7.81 10.24
C LEU A 195 -16.44 -7.03 9.05
N ALA A 196 -16.79 -7.41 7.82
CA ALA A 196 -16.36 -6.71 6.60
C ALA A 196 -17.11 -5.37 6.39
N THR A 197 -18.34 -5.23 6.88
CA THR A 197 -19.11 -3.99 6.78
C THR A 197 -18.47 -2.84 7.54
N LEU A 198 -17.89 -3.09 8.72
CA LEU A 198 -17.25 -2.05 9.52
C LEU A 198 -16.13 -1.31 8.78
N PRO A 199 -15.08 -1.96 8.24
CA PRO A 199 -14.04 -1.28 7.47
C PRO A 199 -14.59 -0.65 6.19
N MET A 200 -15.59 -1.26 5.52
CA MET A 200 -16.25 -0.65 4.36
C MET A 200 -16.95 0.67 4.71
N ILE A 201 -17.61 0.78 5.87
CA ILE A 201 -18.22 2.04 6.33
C ILE A 201 -17.14 3.09 6.61
N VAL A 202 -16.05 2.70 7.28
CA VAL A 202 -14.93 3.62 7.56
C VAL A 202 -14.33 4.15 6.26
N LEU A 203 -14.07 3.26 5.27
CA LEU A 203 -13.58 3.65 3.96
C LEU A 203 -14.57 4.57 3.23
N ALA A 204 -15.88 4.30 3.28
CA ALA A 204 -16.89 5.17 2.70
C ALA A 204 -16.88 6.57 3.34
N GLY A 205 -16.77 6.64 4.68
CA GLY A 205 -16.70 7.90 5.42
C GLY A 205 -15.45 8.70 5.06
N VAL A 206 -14.29 8.03 5.00
CA VAL A 206 -13.02 8.62 4.58
C VAL A 206 -13.11 9.20 3.17
N LEU A 207 -13.60 8.41 2.22
CA LEU A 207 -13.74 8.87 0.83
C LEU A 207 -14.68 10.07 0.79
N SER A 208 -15.81 10.01 1.50
CA SER A 208 -16.79 11.11 1.55
C SER A 208 -16.17 12.40 2.09
N ILE A 209 -15.46 12.33 3.22
CA ILE A 209 -14.77 13.49 3.81
C ILE A 209 -13.71 14.04 2.86
N SER A 210 -12.90 13.16 2.27
CA SER A 210 -11.82 13.57 1.36
C SER A 210 -12.36 14.18 0.05
N PHE A 211 -13.54 13.74 -0.40
CA PHE A 211 -14.26 14.36 -1.52
C PHE A 211 -14.83 15.73 -1.14
N THR A 212 -15.42 15.87 0.05
CA THR A 212 -15.98 17.17 0.50
C THR A 212 -14.90 18.21 0.78
N ASP A 213 -13.75 17.77 1.28
CA ASP A 213 -12.58 18.62 1.54
C ASP A 213 -11.86 19.01 0.24
N GLY A 214 -12.27 18.44 -0.89
CA GLY A 214 -11.65 18.71 -2.20
C GLY A 214 -10.21 18.20 -2.30
N GLU A 215 -9.81 17.22 -1.47
CA GLU A 215 -8.46 16.65 -1.49
C GLU A 215 -8.17 16.02 -2.88
N TYR A 216 -9.18 15.40 -3.49
CA TYR A 216 -9.06 14.73 -4.79
C TYR A 216 -9.03 15.72 -5.96
N GLY A 217 -7.84 15.95 -6.50
CA GLY A 217 -7.69 16.64 -7.78
C GLY A 217 -8.25 15.82 -8.95
N LEU A 218 -8.66 16.52 -10.02
CA LEU A 218 -9.08 15.93 -11.31
C LEU A 218 -8.15 14.79 -11.80
N PRO A 219 -6.82 14.93 -11.76
CA PRO A 219 -5.92 13.85 -12.19
C PRO A 219 -6.06 12.55 -11.39
N ALA A 220 -6.29 12.65 -10.07
CA ALA A 220 -6.48 11.47 -9.21
C ALA A 220 -7.78 10.75 -9.56
N ILE A 221 -8.88 11.50 -9.72
CA ILE A 221 -10.20 10.95 -10.09
C ILE A 221 -10.13 10.27 -11.46
N ILE A 222 -9.54 10.94 -12.45
CA ILE A 222 -9.38 10.39 -13.80
C ILE A 222 -8.50 9.13 -13.76
N GLY A 223 -7.36 9.19 -13.06
CA GLY A 223 -6.45 8.04 -12.92
C GLY A 223 -7.15 6.84 -12.29
N THR A 224 -7.94 7.06 -11.25
CA THR A 224 -8.75 6.03 -10.61
C THR A 224 -9.84 5.49 -11.53
N ALA A 225 -10.58 6.35 -12.23
CA ALA A 225 -11.62 5.91 -13.17
C ALA A 225 -11.04 5.05 -14.30
N VAL A 226 -9.88 5.45 -14.84
CA VAL A 226 -9.15 4.66 -15.83
C VAL A 226 -8.69 3.33 -15.24
N ALA A 227 -8.11 3.31 -14.05
CA ALA A 227 -7.67 2.08 -13.39
C ALA A 227 -8.83 1.08 -13.19
N VAL A 228 -9.97 1.56 -12.67
CA VAL A 228 -11.19 0.74 -12.48
C VAL A 228 -11.74 0.25 -13.82
N ALA A 229 -11.76 1.08 -14.86
CA ALA A 229 -12.25 0.69 -16.18
C ALA A 229 -11.33 -0.31 -16.90
N THR A 230 -10.01 -0.18 -16.74
CA THR A 230 -9.03 -1.09 -17.37
C THR A 230 -9.06 -2.48 -16.77
N GLY A 231 -9.39 -2.65 -15.48
CA GLY A 231 -9.44 -3.97 -14.82
C GLY A 231 -10.32 -5.00 -15.53
N PRO A 232 -11.62 -4.73 -15.77
CA PRO A 232 -12.51 -5.64 -16.50
C PRO A 232 -12.09 -5.90 -17.95
N VAL A 233 -11.54 -4.90 -18.64
CA VAL A 233 -11.06 -5.03 -20.02
C VAL A 233 -9.86 -5.97 -20.08
N MET A 234 -8.88 -5.76 -19.20
CA MET A 234 -7.71 -6.62 -19.08
C MET A 234 -8.08 -8.05 -18.69
N TYR A 235 -9.03 -8.22 -17.76
CA TYR A 235 -9.53 -9.54 -17.38
C TYR A 235 -10.15 -10.29 -18.57
N ARG A 236 -10.97 -9.61 -19.40
CA ARG A 236 -11.56 -10.22 -20.61
C ARG A 236 -10.49 -10.62 -21.62
N MET A 237 -9.54 -9.73 -21.92
CA MET A 237 -8.45 -10.02 -22.85
C MET A 237 -7.57 -11.19 -22.38
N ALA A 238 -7.30 -11.29 -21.07
CA ALA A 238 -6.55 -12.40 -20.50
C ALA A 238 -7.34 -13.72 -20.52
N ARG A 239 -8.65 -13.67 -20.29
CA ARG A 239 -9.52 -14.86 -20.31
C ARG A 239 -9.61 -15.46 -21.71
N ASP A 240 -9.79 -14.62 -22.72
CA ASP A 240 -9.97 -15.07 -24.11
C ASP A 240 -8.69 -15.72 -24.68
N ARG A 241 -7.51 -15.33 -24.17
CA ARG A 241 -6.22 -15.97 -24.52
C ARG A 241 -5.94 -17.29 -23.81
N ARG A 242 -6.46 -17.53 -22.61
CA ARG A 242 -6.32 -18.83 -21.91
C ARG A 242 -7.16 -19.96 -22.53
N THR A 243 -8.13 -19.60 -23.36
CA THR A 243 -9.02 -20.54 -24.05
C THR A 243 -8.60 -20.84 -25.50
N SER A 244 -7.51 -20.25 -25.97
CA SER A 244 -6.91 -20.46 -27.31
C SER A 244 -5.56 -21.16 -27.20
#